data_AF-A0AAE8U5D1-F1
#
_entry.id   AF-A0AAE8U5D1-F1
#
_cell.length_a   1.000
_cell.length_b   1.000
_cell.length_c   1.000
_cell.angle_alpha   90.00
_cell.angle_beta   90.00
_cell.angle_gamma   90.00
#
_symmetry.space_group_name_H-M   'P 1'
#
loop_
_entity.id
_entity.type
_entity.pdbx_description
1 polymer ?
#
loop_
_entity_poly.entity_id
_entity_poly.type
_entity_poly.pdbx_seq_one_letter_code
_entity_poly.pdbx_strand_id
1 'polypeptide(L)' 'MFDSILKAAIALAIQEGLLVEEDGVLLSPTTINLVNEIEEMHRQHLIDMALANNDRELFMQLTN' A
#
# COMPACT_ATOMS: atom_id res chain seq x y z
N MET A 1 -18.62 2.95 -27.59
CA MET A 1 -19.13 1.58 -27.29
C MET A 1 -18.10 0.73 -26.54
N PHE A 2 -16.80 0.81 -26.87
CA PHE A 2 -15.74 0.13 -26.11
C PHE A 2 -15.60 0.65 -24.66
N ASP A 3 -15.69 1.96 -24.44
CA ASP A 3 -15.58 2.56 -23.10
C ASP A 3 -16.63 2.08 -22.09
N SER A 4 -17.88 1.85 -22.54
CA SER A 4 -18.95 1.37 -21.66
C SER A 4 -18.73 -0.08 -21.22
N ILE A 5 -18.19 -0.92 -22.11
CA ILE A 5 -17.86 -2.31 -21.81
C ILE A 5 -16.66 -2.38 -20.86
N LEU A 6 -15.64 -1.56 -21.11
CA LEU A 6 -14.46 -1.49 -20.26
C LEU A 6 -14.81 -1.01 -18.83
N LYS A 7 -15.62 0.04 -18.71
CA LYS A 7 -16.11 0.53 -17.40
C LYS A 7 -16.92 -0.53 -16.66
N ALA A 8 -17.78 -1.27 -17.35
CA ALA A 8 -18.55 -2.36 -16.75
C ALA A 8 -17.64 -3.51 -16.28
N ALA A 9 -16.63 -3.86 -17.07
CA ALA A 9 -15.65 -4.89 -16.71
C ALA A 9 -14.81 -4.50 -15.49
N ILE A 10 -14.38 -3.23 -15.41
CA ILE A 10 -13.65 -2.70 -14.23
C ILE A 10 -14.54 -2.72 -13.00
N ALA A 11 -15.79 -2.24 -13.11
CA ALA A 11 -16.73 -2.25 -11.99
C ALA A 11 -16.99 -3.67 -11.47
N LEU A 12 -17.13 -4.65 -12.37
CA LEU A 12 -17.26 -6.06 -12.01
C LEU A 12 -15.99 -6.59 -11.33
N ALA A 13 -14.80 -6.28 -11.87
CA ALA A 13 -13.54 -6.71 -11.28
C ALA A 13 -13.32 -6.12 -9.87
N ILE A 14 -13.76 -4.89 -9.62
CA ILE A 14 -13.76 -4.29 -8.28
C ILE A 14 -14.76 -5.01 -7.36
N GLN A 15 -15.98 -5.28 -7.84
CA GLN A 15 -17.01 -5.98 -7.07
C GLN A 15 -16.58 -7.40 -6.67
N GLU A 16 -15.90 -8.12 -7.55
CA GLU A 16 -15.36 -9.47 -7.30
C GLU A 16 -14.05 -9.45 -6.49
N GLY A 17 -13.56 -8.26 -6.12
CA GLY A 17 -12.32 -8.10 -5.33
C GLY A 17 -11.04 -8.42 -6.09
N LEU A 18 -11.08 -8.47 -7.43
CA LEU A 18 -9.91 -8.69 -8.29
C LEU A 18 -9.06 -7.43 -8.45
N LEU A 19 -9.70 -6.26 -8.34
CA LEU A 19 -9.07 -4.95 -8.40
C LEU A 19 -9.56 -4.07 -7.25
N VAL A 20 -8.74 -3.10 -6.89
CA VAL A 20 -9.04 -2.03 -5.95
C VAL A 20 -8.71 -0.71 -6.64
N GLU A 21 -9.58 0.29 -6.50
CA GLU A 21 -9.33 1.64 -7.00
C GLU A 21 -8.89 2.53 -5.84
N GLU A 22 -7.66 3.05 -5.90
CA GLU A 22 -7.13 4.05 -4.96
C GLU A 22 -6.64 5.25 -5.74
N ASP A 23 -7.11 6.45 -5.38
CA ASP A 23 -6.75 7.73 -6.01
C ASP A 23 -6.82 7.74 -7.55
N GLY A 24 -7.76 6.99 -8.14
CA GLY A 24 -7.94 6.87 -9.58
C GLY A 24 -6.98 5.90 -10.27
N VAL A 25 -6.23 5.10 -9.51
CA VAL A 25 -5.37 4.03 -9.98
C VAL A 25 -5.99 2.68 -9.63
N LEU A 26 -6.07 1.79 -10.62
CA LEU A 26 -6.52 0.41 -10.41
C LEU A 26 -5.33 -0.47 -10.03
N LEU A 27 -5.39 -1.06 -8.84
CA LEU A 27 -4.37 -1.93 -8.28
C LEU A 27 -4.95 -3.33 -8.07
N SER A 28 -4.09 -4.33 -8.17
CA SER A 28 -4.45 -5.67 -7.68
C SER A 28 -4.30 -5.72 -6.16
N PRO A 29 -5.11 -6.50 -5.43
CA PRO A 29 -4.92 -6.71 -4.00
C PRO A 29 -3.50 -7.18 -3.65
N THR A 30 -2.89 -8.03 -4.49
CA THR A 30 -1.50 -8.49 -4.31
C THR A 30 -0.50 -7.34 -4.35
N THR A 31 -0.72 -6.34 -5.22
CA THR A 31 0.12 -5.14 -5.30
C THR A 31 0.02 -4.32 -4.02
N ILE A 32 -1.18 -4.15 -3.48
CA ILE A 32 -1.40 -3.42 -2.21
C ILE A 32 -0.68 -4.14 -1.07
N ASN A 33 -0.83 -5.46 -0.96
CA ASN A 33 -0.15 -6.25 0.07
C ASN A 33 1.37 -6.11 -0.03
N LEU A 34 1.94 -6.17 -1.24
CA LEU A 34 3.37 -6.01 -1.45
C LEU A 34 3.86 -4.61 -1.03
N VAL A 35 3.11 -3.55 -1.33
CA VAL A 35 3.46 -2.19 -0.90
C VAL A 35 3.44 -2.11 0.62
N ASN A 36 2.40 -2.62 1.28
CA ASN A 36 2.30 -2.64 2.75
C ASN A 36 3.47 -3.41 3.38
N GLU A 37 3.88 -4.55 2.80
CA GLU A 37 5.06 -5.30 3.26
C GLU A 37 6.35 -4.49 3.14
N ILE A 38 6.54 -3.77 2.03
CA ILE A 38 7.71 -2.92 1.81
C ILE A 38 7.74 -1.74 2.80
N GLU A 39 6.60 -1.08 3.00
CA GLU A 39 6.48 0.02 3.96
C GLU A 39 6.79 -0.45 5.39
N GLU A 40 6.31 -1.64 5.75
CA GLU A 40 6.58 -2.24 7.05
C GLU A 40 8.07 -2.56 7.24
N MET A 41 8.69 -3.19 6.24
CA MET A 41 10.12 -3.47 6.26
C MET A 41 10.93 -2.18 6.38
N HIS A 42 10.54 -1.12 5.66
CA HIS A 42 11.20 0.17 5.72
C HIS A 42 11.05 0.81 7.11
N ARG A 43 9.84 0.78 7.69
CA ARG A 43 9.59 1.27 9.04
C ARG A 43 10.46 0.55 10.08
N GLN A 44 10.54 -0.77 10.01
CA GLN A 44 11.40 -1.55 10.90
C GLN A 44 12.89 -1.19 10.71
N HIS A 45 13.34 -1.03 9.46
CA HIS A 45 14.71 -0.60 9.19
C HIS A 45 15.03 0.76 9.81
N LEU A 46 14.12 1.73 9.73
CA LEU A 46 14.29 3.05 10.34
C LEU A 46 14.30 2.98 11.86
N ILE A 47 13.49 2.12 12.47
CA ILE A 47 13.51 1.84 13.91
C ILE A 47 14.88 1.31 14.34
N ASP A 48 15.42 0.33 13.61
CA ASP A 48 16.72 -0.26 13.92
C ASP A 48 17.84 0.78 13.83
N MET A 49 17.79 1.66 12.82
CA MET A 49 18.72 2.79 12.69
C MET A 49 18.58 3.80 13.82
N ALA A 50 17.35 4.15 14.22
CA ALA A 50 17.10 5.06 15.33
C ALA A 50 17.69 4.51 16.64
N LEU A 51 17.50 3.22 16.90
CA LEU A 51 18.10 2.52 18.04
C LEU A 51 19.63 2.53 17.97
N ALA A 52 20.22 2.20 16.82
CA ALA A 52 21.67 2.18 16.63
C ALA A 52 22.32 3.56 16.86
N ASN A 53 21.62 4.64 16.54
CA ASN A 53 22.10 6.01 16.67
C ASN A 53 21.69 6.71 17.99
N ASN A 54 20.98 6.01 18.90
CA ASN A 54 20.34 6.62 20.09
C ASN A 54 19.39 7.80 19.77
N ASP A 55 18.78 7.80 18.58
CA ASP A 55 17.80 8.80 18.18
C ASP A 55 16.42 8.43 18.74
N ARG A 56 16.19 8.85 19.98
CA ARG A 56 14.96 8.56 20.73
C ARG A 56 13.74 9.25 20.12
N GLU A 57 13.89 10.41 19.51
CA GLU A 57 12.77 11.16 18.95
C GLU A 57 12.23 10.44 17.70
N LEU A 58 13.12 10.04 16.79
CA LEU A 58 12.76 9.27 15.61
C LEU A 58 12.13 7.92 15.97
N PHE A 59 12.68 7.22 16.96
CA PHE A 59 12.11 5.96 17.45
C PHE A 59 10.65 6.16 17.93
N MET A 60 10.41 7.16 18.79
CA MET A 60 9.06 7.43 19.31
C MET A 60 8.08 7.82 18.20
N GLN A 61 8.52 8.53 17.15
CA GLN A 61 7.66 8.87 16.01
C GLN A 61 7.27 7.66 15.17
N LEU A 62 8.15 6.65 15.04
CA LEU A 62 7.92 5.47 14.21
C LEU A 62 7.12 4.36 14.94
N THR A 63 7.04 4.42 16.28
CA THR A 63 6.36 3.41 17.11
C THR A 63 5.05 3.87 17.76
N ASN A 64 4.70 5.15 17.65
CA ASN A 64 3.43 5.72 18.12
C ASN A 64 2.36 5.65 17.03
#